data_AF-A0A961K831-F1
#
_entry.id   AF-A0A961K831-F1
#
_cell.length_a   1.000
_cell.length_b   1.000
_cell.length_c   1.000
_cell.angle_alpha   90.00
_cell.angle_beta   90.00
_cell.angle_gamma   90.00
#
_symmetry.space_group_name_H-M   'P 1'
#
loop_
_entity.id
_entity.type
_entity.pdbx_description
1 polymer ?
#
loop_
_entity_poly.entity_id
_entity_poly.type
_entity_poly.pdbx_seq_one_letter_code
_entity_poly.pdbx_strand_id
1 'polypeptide(L)' 'MPIARYLFLLFLVILAGGATVWVGWAAARAGQLNGQVLMAMMPLVMLAALAWRALTGKRD' A
#
# COMPACT_ATOMS: atom_id res chain seq x y z
N MET A 1 2.45 20.97 -7.52
CA MET A 1 1.74 19.77 -8.04
C MET A 1 0.29 20.14 -8.26
N PRO A 2 -0.39 19.69 -9.33
CA PRO A 2 -1.82 19.93 -9.47
C PRO A 2 -2.58 19.24 -8.33
N ILE A 3 -3.60 19.91 -7.77
CA ILE A 3 -4.35 19.46 -6.58
C ILE A 3 -4.94 18.06 -6.79
N ALA A 4 -5.43 17.79 -8.00
CA ALA A 4 -6.01 16.49 -8.38
C ALA A 4 -4.98 15.35 -8.29
N ARG A 5 -3.72 15.59 -8.69
CA ARG A 5 -2.65 14.59 -8.58
C ARG A 5 -2.30 14.30 -7.12
N TYR A 6 -2.29 15.33 -6.26
CA TYR A 6 -2.02 15.15 -4.84
C TYR A 6 -3.11 14.29 -4.17
N LEU A 7 -4.38 14.64 -4.40
CA LEU A 7 -5.52 13.88 -3.87
C LEU A 7 -5.53 12.44 -4.37
N PHE A 8 -5.22 12.23 -5.66
CA PHE A 8 -5.10 10.89 -6.24
C PHE A 8 -4.01 10.05 -5.58
N LEU A 9 -2.82 10.62 -5.38
CA LEU A 9 -1.71 9.92 -4.70
C LEU A 9 -2.04 9.62 -3.24
N LEU A 10 -2.65 10.56 -2.53
CA LEU A 10 -3.10 10.35 -1.15
C LEU A 10 -4.13 9.22 -1.06
N PHE A 11 -5.11 9.21 -1.97
CA PHE A 11 -6.10 8.14 -2.06
C PHE A 11 -5.46 6.78 -2.33
N LEU A 12 -4.50 6.72 -3.25
CA LEU A 12 -3.74 5.50 -3.53
C LEU A 12 -2.98 4.98 -2.31
N VAL A 13 -2.31 5.86 -1.56
CA VAL A 13 -1.61 5.48 -0.32
C VAL A 13 -2.58 4.86 0.67
N ILE A 14 -3.72 5.52 0.92
CA ILE A 14 -4.73 5.06 1.88
C ILE A 14 -5.32 3.71 1.46
N LEU A 15 -5.68 3.55 0.18
CA LEU A 15 -6.24 2.30 -0.33
C LEU A 15 -5.23 1.15 -0.30
N ALA A 16 -4.01 1.36 -0.82
CA ALA A 16 -3.01 0.31 -0.89
C ALA A 16 -2.50 -0.08 0.52
N GLY A 17 -2.29 0.91 1.39
CA GLY A 17 -1.94 0.68 2.79
C GLY A 17 -3.07 -0.02 3.55
N GLY A 18 -4.30 0.44 3.39
CA GLY A 18 -5.49 -0.17 4.01
C GLY A 18 -5.72 -1.61 3.56
N ALA A 19 -5.62 -1.88 2.26
CA ALA A 19 -5.72 -3.23 1.70
C ALA A 19 -4.63 -4.15 2.24
N THR A 20 -3.40 -3.65 2.37
CA THR A 20 -2.28 -4.40 2.96
C THR A 20 -2.59 -4.81 4.41
N VAL A 21 -3.02 -3.86 5.25
CA VAL A 21 -3.38 -4.13 6.65
C VAL A 21 -4.55 -5.11 6.74
N TRP A 22 -5.56 -4.94 5.90
CA TRP A 22 -6.72 -5.83 5.85
C TRP A 22 -6.34 -7.28 5.51
N VAL A 23 -5.52 -7.47 4.46
CA VAL A 23 -5.04 -8.80 4.06
C VAL A 23 -4.18 -9.42 5.15
N GLY A 24 -3.27 -8.65 5.76
CA GLY A 24 -2.46 -9.12 6.88
C GLY A 24 -3.30 -9.54 8.08
N TRP A 25 -4.33 -8.76 8.42
CA TRP A 25 -5.27 -9.09 9.49
C TRP A 25 -6.11 -10.33 9.19
N ALA A 26 -6.63 -10.46 7.97
CA ALA A 26 -7.39 -11.63 7.54
C ALA A 26 -6.53 -12.90 7.58
N ALA A 27 -5.28 -12.82 7.10
CA ALA A 27 -4.34 -13.93 7.13
C ALA A 27 -3.93 -14.31 8.57
N ALA A 28 -3.71 -13.33 9.44
CA ALA A 28 -3.44 -13.56 10.86
C ALA A 28 -4.63 -14.25 11.55
N ARG A 29 -5.86 -13.82 11.26
CA ARG A 29 -7.08 -14.48 11.76
C ARG A 29 -7.27 -15.89 11.26
N ALA A 30 -6.86 -16.17 10.02
CA ALA A 30 -6.93 -17.50 9.43
C ALA A 30 -5.78 -18.43 9.89
N GLY A 31 -4.78 -17.92 10.64
CA GLY A 31 -3.57 -18.68 10.98
C GLY A 31 -2.69 -18.99 9.76
N GLN A 32 -2.87 -18.29 8.64
CA GLN A 32 -2.24 -18.55 7.35
C GLN A 32 -1.19 -17.48 7.01
N LEU A 33 -0.30 -17.18 7.96
CA LEU A 33 0.85 -16.29 7.72
C LEU A 33 1.95 -17.07 7.00
N ASN A 34 1.69 -17.41 5.74
CA ASN A 34 2.59 -18.18 4.89
C ASN A 34 3.21 -17.30 3.78
N GLY A 35 4.14 -17.88 3.03
CA GLY A 35 4.82 -17.18 1.94
C GLY A 35 3.89 -16.72 0.81
N GLN A 36 2.74 -17.38 0.60
CA GLN A 36 1.78 -16.99 -0.45
C GLN A 36 1.07 -15.68 -0.10
N VAL A 37 0.64 -15.53 1.16
CA VAL A 37 0.06 -14.27 1.65
C VAL A 37 1.08 -13.13 1.54
N LEU A 38 2.34 -13.38 1.92
CA LEU A 38 3.39 -12.38 1.78
C LEU A 38 3.62 -11.95 0.33
N MET A 39 3.66 -12.91 -0.61
CA MET A 39 3.77 -12.62 -2.04
C MET A 39 2.56 -11.82 -2.56
N ALA A 40 1.35 -12.11 -2.08
CA ALA A 40 0.16 -11.36 -2.43
C ALA A 40 0.17 -9.92 -1.86
N MET A 41 0.80 -9.72 -0.70
CA MET A 41 0.92 -8.40 -0.06
C MET A 41 2.03 -7.53 -0.66
N MET A 42 3.10 -8.11 -1.19
CA MET A 42 4.23 -7.39 -1.80
C MET A 42 3.81 -6.29 -2.80
N PRO A 43 2.97 -6.56 -3.82
CA PRO A 43 2.59 -5.53 -4.78
C PRO A 43 1.79 -4.39 -4.14
N LEU A 44 0.99 -4.67 -3.11
CA LEU A 44 0.22 -3.65 -2.37
C LEU A 44 1.16 -2.73 -1.56
N VAL A 45 2.12 -3.33 -0.86
CA VAL A 45 3.16 -2.59 -0.13
C VAL A 45 3.99 -1.74 -1.09
N MET A 46 4.38 -2.30 -2.23
CA MET A 46 5.17 -1.60 -3.24
C MET A 46 4.39 -0.41 -3.83
N LEU A 47 3.11 -0.59 -4.14
CA LEU A 47 2.23 0.47 -4.63
C LEU A 47 2.07 1.59 -3.58
N ALA A 48 1.85 1.23 -2.31
CA ALA A 48 1.76 2.19 -1.22
C ALA A 48 3.07 2.98 -1.06
N ALA A 49 4.21 2.30 -1.09
CA ALA A 49 5.54 2.93 -0.99
C ALA A 49 5.83 3.86 -2.17
N LEU A 50 5.47 3.47 -3.39
CA LEU A 50 5.66 4.28 -4.59
C LEU A 50 4.77 5.54 -4.56
N ALA A 51 3.50 5.39 -4.21
CA ALA A 51 2.56 6.50 -4.08
C ALA A 51 2.99 7.45 -2.96
N TRP A 52 3.45 6.92 -1.82
CA TRP A 52 3.97 7.70 -0.70
C TRP A 52 5.23 8.48 -1.08
N ARG A 53 6.16 7.84 -1.78
CA ARG A 53 7.38 8.49 -2.27
C ARG A 53 7.07 9.58 -3.31
N ALA A 54 6.11 9.34 -4.19
CA ALA A 54 5.62 10.32 -5.15
C ALA A 54 4.87 11.50 -4.51
N LEU A 55 4.28 11.29 -3.32
CA LEU A 55 3.58 12.30 -2.51
C LEU A 55 4.57 13.15 -1.69
N THR A 56 5.53 12.51 -1.03
CA THR A 56 6.50 13.16 -0.11
C THR A 56 7.65 13.87 -0.81
N GLY A 57 7.82 13.66 -2.12
CA GLY A 57 8.58 14.58 -2.94
C GLY A 57 10.08 14.65 -2.64
N LYS A 58 10.70 13.58 -2.11
CA LYS A 58 12.16 13.41 -2.25
C LYS A 58 12.46 13.14 -3.72
N ARG A 59 12.54 14.23 -4.49
CA ARG A 59 13.24 14.32 -5.76
C ARG A 59 14.72 14.25 -5.39
N ASP A 60 15.30 13.06 -5.46
CA ASP A 60 16.72 12.99 -5.83
C ASP A 60 16.82 13.37 -7.31
#